data_AF-A0A8S1YJL6-F1
#
_entry.id   AF-A0A8S1YJL6-F1
#
_cell.length_a   1.000
_cell.length_b   1.000
_cell.length_c   1.000
_cell.angle_alpha   90.00
_cell.angle_beta   90.00
_cell.angle_gamma   90.00
#
_symmetry.space_group_name_H-M   'P 1'
#
loop_
_entity.id
_entity.type
_entity.pdbx_description
1 polymer ?
#
loop_
_entity_poly.entity_id
_entity_poly.type
_entity_poly.pdbx_seq_one_letter_code
_entity_poly.pdbx_strand_id
1 'polypeptide(L)'
;MLMKHQSKRIQKNQINFGLLKEFLKVNLQYITNNYGYINEHLTELNKLDQPFSYSTFFISKRLNMINDVQGVGINFTDPAVNTNTTKVY
;
A
#
# COMPACT_ATOMS: atom_id res chain seq x y z
N MET A 1 7.07 28.98 -49.75
CA MET A 1 7.93 28.20 -48.82
C MET A 1 7.59 28.66 -47.41
N LEU A 2 6.69 27.95 -46.73
CA LEU A 2 6.19 28.30 -45.39
C LEU A 2 7.12 27.69 -44.33
N MET A 3 7.84 28.52 -43.59
CA MET A 3 8.61 28.11 -42.41
C MET A 3 7.64 27.74 -41.28
N LYS A 4 7.62 26.46 -40.89
CA LYS A 4 6.92 25.99 -39.70
C LYS A 4 7.71 26.41 -38.46
N HIS A 5 7.13 27.29 -37.65
CA HIS A 5 7.55 27.52 -36.27
C HIS A 5 7.51 26.19 -35.48
N GLN A 6 8.67 25.60 -35.24
CA GLN A 6 8.84 24.53 -34.26
C GLN A 6 8.93 25.18 -32.88
N SER A 7 7.79 25.32 -32.22
CA SER A 7 7.75 25.64 -30.79
C SER A 7 8.37 24.46 -30.03
N LYS A 8 9.62 24.60 -29.57
CA LYS A 8 10.27 23.64 -28.68
C LYS A 8 9.51 23.63 -27.36
N ARG A 9 8.62 22.65 -27.20
CA ARG A 9 8.04 22.27 -25.90
C ARG A 9 9.19 21.99 -24.94
N ILE A 10 9.30 22.81 -23.89
CA ILE A 10 10.16 22.56 -22.74
C ILE A 10 9.67 21.24 -22.12
N GLN A 11 10.46 20.17 -22.25
CA GLN A 11 10.22 18.93 -21.52
C GLN A 11 10.49 19.21 -20.03
N LYS A 12 9.47 19.04 -19.20
CA LYS A 12 9.56 19.16 -17.75
C LYS A 12 10.48 18.03 -17.26
N ASN A 13 11.68 18.34 -16.78
CA ASN A 13 12.49 17.37 -16.06
C ASN A 13 11.73 16.96 -14.79
N GLN A 14 11.11 15.77 -14.81
CA GLN A 14 10.54 15.19 -13.60
C GLN A 14 11.70 14.67 -12.75
N ILE A 15 11.97 15.36 -11.63
CA ILE A 15 12.83 14.85 -10.58
C ILE A 15 12.04 13.73 -9.90
N ASN A 16 12.41 12.48 -10.15
CA ASN A 16 11.87 11.33 -9.43
C ASN A 16 12.65 11.16 -8.12
N PHE A 17 11.95 11.25 -7.01
CA PHE A 17 12.46 10.85 -5.70
C PHE A 17 12.19 9.36 -5.51
N GLY A 18 13.24 8.58 -5.25
CA GLY A 18 13.11 7.17 -4.90
C GLY A 18 12.90 7.00 -3.40
N LEU A 19 12.06 6.04 -3.01
CA LEU A 19 11.99 5.56 -1.64
C LEU A 19 13.01 4.42 -1.49
N LEU A 20 13.94 4.54 -0.54
CA LEU A 20 14.89 3.49 -0.22
C LEU A 20 14.34 2.65 0.95
N LYS A 21 14.29 1.33 0.78
CA LYS A 21 13.89 0.37 1.82
C LYS A 21 14.93 -0.73 1.95
N GLU A 22 14.97 -1.39 3.12
CA GLU A 22 15.80 -2.58 3.30
C GLU A 22 15.41 -3.68 2.32
N PHE A 23 16.42 -4.36 1.75
CA PHE A 23 16.18 -5.45 0.83
C PHE A 23 15.79 -6.73 1.58
N LEU A 24 14.53 -7.12 1.48
CA LEU A 24 14.04 -8.38 2.04
C LEU A 24 14.39 -9.54 1.08
N LYS A 25 15.34 -10.40 1.48
CA LYS A 25 15.98 -11.41 0.62
C LYS A 25 15.16 -12.70 0.40
N VAL A 26 13.86 -12.72 0.69
CA VAL A 26 13.07 -13.97 0.76
C VAL A 26 11.66 -13.77 0.21
N ASN A 27 11.01 -14.86 -0.21
CA ASN A 27 9.67 -14.90 -0.81
C ASN A 27 8.66 -13.97 -0.11
N LEU A 28 8.35 -12.86 -0.78
CA LEU A 28 7.31 -11.94 -0.37
C LEU A 28 5.96 -12.66 -0.39
N GLN A 29 5.20 -12.58 0.70
CA GLN A 29 3.86 -13.16 0.78
C GLN A 29 2.81 -12.05 0.90
N TYR A 30 1.80 -12.12 0.04
CA TYR A 30 0.57 -11.33 0.16
C TYR A 30 -0.41 -12.07 1.07
N ILE A 31 -0.84 -11.43 2.16
CA ILE A 31 -1.66 -12.07 3.20
C ILE A 31 -3.13 -11.68 3.04
N THR A 32 -3.40 -10.38 3.02
CA THR A 32 -4.67 -9.79 2.57
C THR A 32 -4.38 -8.73 1.52
N ASN A 33 -5.38 -8.34 0.73
CA ASN A 33 -5.28 -7.14 -0.11
C ASN A 33 -6.22 -6.04 0.40
N ASN A 34 -6.09 -4.85 -0.17
CA ASN A 34 -6.92 -3.69 0.17
C ASN A 34 -8.41 -3.79 -0.28
N TYR A 35 -8.80 -4.91 -0.89
CA TYR A 35 -10.15 -5.21 -1.37
C TYR A 35 -10.85 -6.32 -0.57
N GLY A 36 -10.24 -6.78 0.52
CA GLY A 36 -10.81 -7.81 1.40
C GLY A 36 -10.61 -9.25 0.90
N TYR A 37 -9.74 -9.47 -0.09
CA TYR A 37 -9.28 -10.81 -0.42
C TYR A 37 -8.40 -11.36 0.71
N ILE A 38 -8.62 -12.63 1.04
CA ILE A 38 -7.89 -13.37 2.06
C ILE A 38 -7.20 -14.53 1.34
N ASN A 39 -5.88 -14.65 1.50
CA ASN A 39 -5.16 -15.80 0.98
C ASN A 39 -5.55 -17.07 1.77
N GLU A 40 -6.05 -18.11 1.12
CA GLU A 40 -6.51 -19.35 1.80
C GLU A 40 -5.36 -20.24 2.29
N HIS A 41 -4.15 -20.06 1.74
CA HIS A 41 -2.95 -20.77 2.17
C HIS A 41 -2.23 -19.99 3.28
N LEU A 42 -2.90 -19.92 4.44
CA LEU A 42 -2.43 -19.17 5.61
C LEU A 42 -1.34 -19.95 6.37
N THR A 43 -0.19 -19.33 6.58
CA THR A 43 0.71 -19.71 7.69
C THR A 43 0.09 -19.28 9.03
N GLU A 44 0.59 -19.78 10.18
CA GLU A 44 0.09 -19.32 11.50
C GLU A 44 0.21 -17.81 11.69
N LEU A 45 1.25 -17.18 11.13
CA LEU A 45 1.42 -15.72 11.11
C LEU A 45 0.32 -15.02 10.31
N ASN A 46 -0.12 -15.61 9.19
CA ASN A 46 -1.15 -15.03 8.32
C ASN A 46 -2.54 -15.03 8.98
N LYS A 47 -2.80 -15.93 9.94
CA LYS A 47 -4.06 -15.92 10.71
C LYS A 47 -4.21 -14.69 11.60
N LEU A 48 -3.10 -14.01 11.93
CA LEU A 48 -3.10 -12.81 12.76
C LEU A 48 -3.44 -11.54 11.98
N ASP A 49 -3.45 -11.60 10.64
CA ASP A 49 -3.65 -10.42 9.80
C ASP A 49 -5.08 -9.86 9.87
N GLN A 50 -6.11 -10.72 9.80
CA GLN A 50 -7.49 -10.25 9.92
C GLN A 50 -7.79 -9.66 11.31
N PRO A 51 -7.40 -10.32 12.44
CA PRO A 51 -7.50 -9.70 13.76
C PRO A 51 -6.74 -8.40 13.86
N PHE A 52 -5.54 -8.31 13.27
CA PHE A 52 -4.75 -7.08 13.24
C PHE A 52 -5.51 -5.97 12.50
N SER A 53 -5.92 -6.21 11.26
CA SER A 53 -6.68 -5.26 10.43
C SER A 53 -7.93 -4.76 11.16
N TYR A 54 -8.73 -5.67 11.74
CA TYR A 54 -9.90 -5.32 12.54
C TYR A 54 -9.55 -4.51 13.80
N SER A 55 -8.47 -4.88 14.51
CA SER A 55 -8.02 -4.15 15.69
C SER A 55 -7.64 -2.70 15.37
N THR A 56 -7.00 -2.45 14.22
CA THR A 56 -6.66 -1.08 13.81
C THR A 56 -7.89 -0.22 13.54
N PHE A 57 -8.94 -0.81 12.96
CA PHE A 57 -10.24 -0.15 12.78
C PHE A 57 -10.90 0.18 14.12
N PHE A 58 -10.85 -0.73 15.08
CA PHE A 58 -11.41 -0.49 16.40
C PHE A 58 -10.65 0.59 17.18
N ILE A 59 -9.31 0.49 17.24
CA ILE A 59 -8.43 1.44 17.94
C ILE A 59 -8.55 2.84 17.36
N SER A 60 -8.66 2.95 16.04
CA SER A 60 -8.84 4.23 15.35
C SER A 60 -10.25 4.82 15.49
N LYS A 61 -11.12 4.24 16.34
CA LYS A 61 -12.53 4.64 16.49
C LYS A 61 -13.27 4.61 15.15
N ARG A 62 -13.04 3.56 14.37
CA ARG A 62 -13.69 3.30 13.06
C ARG A 62 -13.28 4.29 11.96
N LEU A 63 -12.10 4.90 12.09
CA LEU A 63 -11.60 5.90 11.12
C LEU A 63 -10.60 5.31 10.14
N ASN A 64 -9.73 4.41 10.57
CA ASN A 64 -8.64 3.88 9.76
C ASN A 64 -8.55 2.37 9.92
N MET A 65 -8.46 1.67 8.79
CA MET A 65 -8.19 0.23 8.77
C MET A 65 -6.90 0.00 7.97
N ILE A 66 -5.93 -0.66 8.58
CA ILE A 66 -4.74 -1.12 7.88
C ILE A 66 -5.08 -2.45 7.23
N ASN A 67 -4.83 -2.55 5.92
CA ASN A 67 -4.97 -3.74 5.09
C ASN A 67 -3.70 -3.92 4.27
N ASP A 68 -3.71 -4.89 3.34
CA ASP A 68 -2.58 -5.16 2.42
C ASP A 68 -1.30 -5.45 3.20
N VAL A 69 -1.45 -6.21 4.29
CA VAL A 69 -0.33 -6.60 5.14
C VAL A 69 0.47 -7.65 4.38
N GLN A 70 1.67 -7.26 3.96
CA GLN A 70 2.57 -8.09 3.16
C GLN A 70 3.99 -7.96 3.68
N GLY A 71 4.80 -9.01 3.51
CA GLY A 71 6.17 -8.99 4.00
C GLY A 71 6.81 -10.37 4.13
N VAL A 72 7.84 -10.44 4.98
CA VAL A 72 8.62 -11.65 5.26
C VAL A 72 8.76 -11.82 6.77
N GLY A 73 8.17 -12.88 7.32
CA GLY A 73 8.19 -13.15 8.76
C GLY A 73 7.45 -12.06 9.54
N ILE A 74 8.18 -11.32 10.39
CA ILE A 74 7.65 -10.20 11.19
C ILE A 74 7.91 -8.83 10.54
N ASN A 75 8.60 -8.79 9.39
CA ASN A 75 8.94 -7.56 8.69
C ASN A 75 7.90 -7.27 7.61
N PHE A 76 7.03 -6.30 7.88
CA PHE A 76 5.96 -5.90 6.97
C PHE A 76 6.36 -4.66 6.15
N THR A 77 5.85 -4.57 4.93
CA THR A 77 6.09 -3.44 4.02
C THR A 77 4.83 -3.11 3.22
N ASP A 78 4.77 -1.89 2.72
CA ASP A 78 3.75 -1.43 1.76
C ASP A 78 2.30 -1.70 2.20
N PRO A 79 1.90 -1.36 3.44
CA PRO A 79 0.52 -1.53 3.85
C PRO A 79 -0.38 -0.51 3.15
N ALA A 80 -1.65 -0.88 2.98
CA ALA A 80 -2.70 0.04 2.59
C ALA A 80 -3.41 0.58 3.84
N VAL A 81 -3.74 1.88 3.85
CA VAL A 81 -4.55 2.49 4.90
C VAL A 81 -5.88 2.94 4.30
N ASN A 82 -6.94 2.23 4.63
CA ASN A 82 -8.30 2.59 4.26
C ASN A 82 -8.85 3.60 5.27
N THR A 83 -9.10 4.82 4.83
CA THR A 83 -9.63 5.91 5.66
C THR A 83 -11.13 6.05 5.46
N ASN A 84 -11.90 6.04 6.54
CA ASN A 84 -13.32 6.39 6.51
C ASN A 84 -13.44 7.92 6.40
N THR A 85 -13.78 8.41 5.21
CA THR A 85 -13.99 9.85 4.96
C THR A 85 -15.38 10.33 5.37
N THR A 86 -16.25 9.44 5.82
CA THR A 86 -17.60 9.80 6.25
C THR A 86 -17.52 10.49 7.61
N LYS A 87 -17.74 11.80 7.64
CA LYS A 87 -17.96 12.52 8.89
C LYS A 87 -19.22 11.94 9.54
N VAL A 88 -19.04 11.25 10.65
CA VAL A 88 -20.16 10.88 11.52
C VAL A 88 -20.54 12.15 12.27
N TYR A 89 -21.59 12.82 11.79
CA TYR A 89 -22.24 13.95 12.46
C TYR A 89 -23.18 13.46 13.54
#